data_AF-A0A9P0NA78-F1
#
_entry.id   AF-A0A9P0NA78-F1
#
_cell.length_a   1.000
_cell.length_b   1.000
_cell.length_c   1.000
_cell.angle_alpha   90.00
_cell.angle_beta   90.00
_cell.angle_gamma   90.00
#
_symmetry.space_group_name_H-M   'P 1'
#
loop_
_entity.id
_entity.type
_entity.pdbx_description
1 polymer ?
#
loop_
_entity_poly.entity_id
_entity_poly.type
_entity_poly.pdbx_seq_one_letter_code
_entity_poly.pdbx_strand_id
1 'polypeptide(L)'
;MRSINIVLILAVVAIVNAAPADKDKVNDKPYYDIKKSAELFEKYIKDYNKHYKDEADKKVHYLAFVESLKIINKYNAESDSAVFDINYLADYTKEEMEKMHGLRIPTTTPSVVY
;
A
#
# COMPACT_ATOMS: atom_id res chain seq x y z
N MET A 1 -49.00 -16.79 20.51
CA MET A 1 -48.78 -15.62 21.38
C MET A 1 -47.37 -15.09 21.08
N ARG A 2 -47.27 -13.86 20.55
CA ARG A 2 -45.99 -13.23 20.20
C ARG A 2 -45.44 -12.53 21.44
N SER A 3 -44.36 -13.05 22.02
CA SER A 3 -43.70 -12.44 23.17
C SER A 3 -42.68 -11.42 22.67
N ILE A 4 -42.94 -10.14 22.95
CA ILE A 4 -42.00 -9.04 22.75
C ILE A 4 -41.18 -8.94 24.04
N ASN A 5 -39.88 -9.22 23.99
CA ASN A 5 -38.97 -9.01 25.10
C ASN A 5 -38.18 -7.73 24.87
N ILE A 6 -38.60 -6.64 25.51
CA ILE A 6 -37.79 -5.43 25.68
C ILE A 6 -37.00 -5.63 26.97
N VAL A 7 -35.67 -5.75 26.86
CA VAL A 7 -34.78 -5.59 28.01
C VAL A 7 -33.78 -4.49 27.66
N LEU A 8 -34.02 -3.36 28.33
CA LEU A 8 -33.15 -2.21 28.48
C LEU A 8 -31.88 -2.66 29.21
N ILE A 9 -30.70 -2.58 28.58
CA ILE A 9 -29.42 -2.79 29.27
C ILE A 9 -28.62 -1.48 29.26
N LEU A 10 -28.36 -1.05 30.48
CA LEU A 10 -27.69 0.16 30.93
C LEU A 10 -26.29 0.33 30.32
N ALA A 11 -25.95 1.57 30.00
CA ALA A 11 -24.60 1.99 29.68
C ALA A 11 -23.66 1.75 30.87
N VAL A 12 -22.55 1.04 30.63
CA VAL A 12 -21.39 1.06 31.52
C VAL A 12 -20.30 1.83 30.80
N VAL A 13 -20.02 3.03 31.32
CA VAL A 13 -18.85 3.83 30.98
C VAL A 13 -17.63 3.05 31.47
N ALA A 14 -16.91 2.41 30.54
CA ALA A 14 -15.61 1.85 30.85
C ALA A 14 -14.62 3.00 31.02
N ILE A 15 -14.13 3.11 32.25
CA ILE A 15 -13.07 4.00 32.71
C ILE A 15 -11.91 3.97 31.72
N VAL A 16 -11.47 5.16 31.28
CA VAL A 16 -10.23 5.34 30.53
C VAL A 16 -9.08 4.88 31.43
N ASN A 17 -8.66 3.62 31.27
CA ASN A 17 -7.30 3.25 31.65
C ASN A 17 -6.40 3.87 30.60
N ALA A 18 -5.77 4.99 30.94
CA ALA A 18 -4.53 5.40 30.30
C ALA A 18 -3.51 4.29 30.58
N ALA A 19 -3.50 3.27 29.73
CA ALA A 19 -2.37 2.37 29.61
C ALA A 19 -1.13 3.24 29.41
N PRO A 20 0.03 2.90 30.00
CA PRO A 20 1.27 3.55 29.64
C PRO A 20 1.36 3.49 28.11
N ALA A 21 1.53 4.64 27.46
CA ALA A 21 1.77 4.67 26.03
C ALA A 21 2.98 3.78 25.77
N ASP A 22 2.74 2.60 25.18
CA ASP A 22 3.75 1.64 24.78
C ASP A 22 4.81 2.39 23.97
N LYS A 23 5.96 2.65 24.59
CA LYS A 23 7.13 3.23 23.92
C LYS A 23 7.83 2.22 22.99
N ASP A 24 7.21 1.05 22.80
CA ASP A 24 7.74 -0.07 22.03
C ASP A 24 7.04 -0.30 20.67
N LYS A 25 6.11 0.56 20.24
CA LYS A 25 5.47 0.47 18.91
C LYS A 25 6.30 1.09 17.77
N VAL A 26 7.61 0.85 17.74
CA VAL A 26 8.51 1.45 16.73
C VAL A 26 8.65 0.58 15.47
N ASN A 27 8.02 -0.60 15.38
CA ASN A 27 8.17 -1.49 14.21
C ASN A 27 6.87 -2.16 13.74
N ASP A 28 5.81 -1.38 13.50
CA ASP A 28 4.59 -1.85 12.81
C ASP A 28 4.74 -1.87 11.27
N LYS A 29 5.97 -1.82 10.74
CA LYS A 29 6.20 -1.78 9.29
C LYS A 29 5.99 -3.15 8.68
N PRO A 30 5.23 -3.26 7.57
CA PRO A 30 5.00 -4.55 6.94
C PRO A 30 6.30 -5.10 6.34
N TYR A 31 6.46 -6.41 6.48
CA TYR A 31 7.46 -7.21 5.77
C TYR A 31 6.77 -8.33 5.01
N TYR A 32 7.01 -8.42 3.71
CA TYR A 32 6.42 -9.44 2.85
C TYR A 32 7.40 -10.58 2.58
N ASP A 33 6.96 -11.81 2.83
CA ASP A 33 7.68 -12.99 2.37
C ASP A 33 7.55 -13.13 0.85
N ILE A 34 8.65 -12.99 0.12
CA ILE A 34 8.70 -13.10 -1.34
C ILE A 34 8.22 -14.48 -1.81
N LYS A 35 8.35 -15.53 -1.00
CA LYS A 35 7.81 -16.87 -1.32
C LYS A 35 6.29 -16.90 -1.39
N LYS A 36 5.61 -15.97 -0.71
CA LYS A 36 4.15 -15.79 -0.74
C LYS A 36 3.70 -14.79 -1.80
N SER A 37 4.60 -14.30 -2.65
CA SER A 37 4.27 -13.27 -3.63
C SER A 37 3.12 -13.63 -4.57
N ALA A 38 2.97 -14.89 -4.95
CA ALA A 38 1.85 -15.33 -5.78
C ALA A 38 0.49 -15.16 -5.07
N GLU A 39 0.39 -15.57 -3.80
CA GLU A 39 -0.82 -15.40 -2.98
C GLU A 39 -1.11 -13.92 -2.73
N LEU A 40 -0.07 -13.14 -2.44
CA LEU A 40 -0.18 -11.69 -2.25
C LEU A 40 -0.65 -10.98 -3.53
N PHE A 41 -0.16 -11.42 -4.69
CA PHE A 41 -0.56 -10.84 -5.99
C PHE A 41 -2.02 -11.15 -6.31
N GLU A 42 -2.49 -12.37 -6.06
CA GLU A 42 -3.91 -12.72 -6.23
C GLU A 42 -4.82 -11.95 -5.27
N LYS A 43 -4.35 -11.66 -4.05
CA LYS A 43 -5.06 -10.77 -3.12
C LYS A 43 -5.07 -9.33 -3.65
N TYR A 44 -3.92 -8.82 -4.08
CA TYR A 44 -3.74 -7.49 -4.64
C TYR A 44 -4.67 -7.21 -5.82
N ILE A 45 -4.77 -8.16 -6.76
CA ILE A 45 -5.67 -8.07 -7.92
C ILE A 45 -7.11 -7.85 -7.47
N LYS A 46 -7.56 -8.57 -6.44
CA LYS A 46 -8.92 -8.46 -5.90
C LYS A 46 -9.12 -7.16 -5.13
N ASP A 47 -8.19 -6.82 -4.23
CA ASP A 47 -8.27 -5.64 -3.37
C ASP A 47 -8.32 -4.34 -4.19
N TYR A 48 -7.55 -4.28 -5.29
CA TYR A 48 -7.44 -3.10 -6.14
C TYR A 48 -8.19 -3.23 -7.47
N ASN A 49 -8.99 -4.29 -7.63
CA ASN A 49 -9.78 -4.57 -8.83
C ASN A 49 -8.95 -4.41 -10.13
N LYS A 50 -7.79 -5.08 -10.18
CA LYS A 50 -6.87 -5.01 -11.32
C LYS A 50 -7.37 -5.87 -12.47
N HIS A 51 -7.20 -5.36 -13.68
CA HIS A 51 -7.56 -6.02 -14.94
C HIS A 51 -6.35 -5.97 -15.86
N TYR A 52 -5.98 -7.12 -16.42
CA TYR A 52 -4.88 -7.24 -17.36
C TYR A 52 -5.43 -7.64 -18.73
N LYS A 53 -4.72 -7.24 -19.78
CA LYS A 53 -5.14 -7.51 -21.15
C LYS A 53 -5.17 -9.01 -21.46
N ASP A 54 -4.14 -9.72 -21.02
CA ASP A 54 -3.94 -11.15 -21.24
C ASP A 54 -2.98 -11.74 -20.19
N GLU A 55 -2.71 -13.04 -20.26
CA GLU A 55 -1.83 -13.72 -19.31
C GLU A 55 -0.36 -13.28 -19.42
N ALA A 56 0.09 -12.84 -20.59
CA ALA A 56 1.45 -12.33 -20.76
C ALA A 56 1.61 -10.98 -20.04
N ASP A 57 0.61 -10.10 -20.18
CA ASP A 57 0.50 -8.82 -19.47
C ASP A 57 0.45 -9.04 -17.95
N LYS A 58 -0.45 -9.93 -17.48
CA LYS A 58 -0.53 -10.32 -16.06
C LYS A 58 0.81 -10.81 -15.52
N LYS A 59 1.56 -11.60 -16.30
CA LYS A 59 2.88 -12.11 -15.90
C LYS A 59 3.90 -10.98 -15.75
N VAL A 60 3.92 -10.00 -16.65
CA VAL A 60 4.82 -8.84 -16.55
C VAL A 60 4.52 -8.03 -15.29
N HIS A 61 3.25 -7.75 -15.02
CA HIS A 61 2.83 -7.06 -13.80
C HIS A 61 3.11 -7.86 -12.51
N TYR A 62 2.99 -9.19 -12.54
CA TYR A 62 3.40 -10.03 -11.41
C TYR A 62 4.89 -9.86 -11.09
N LEU A 63 5.77 -9.83 -12.10
CA LEU A 63 7.21 -9.62 -11.89
C LEU A 63 7.49 -8.22 -11.32
N ALA A 64 6.80 -7.19 -11.80
CA ALA A 64 6.89 -5.84 -11.26
C ALA A 64 6.42 -5.80 -9.78
N PHE A 65 5.32 -6.47 -9.46
CA PHE A 65 4.81 -6.60 -8.11
C PHE A 65 5.81 -7.26 -7.16
N VAL A 66 6.44 -8.36 -7.57
CA VAL A 66 7.51 -9.03 -6.78
C VAL A 66 8.66 -8.07 -6.49
N GLU A 67 9.04 -7.23 -7.45
CA GLU A 67 10.10 -6.24 -7.25
C GLU A 67 9.67 -5.15 -6.26
N SER A 68 8.45 -4.66 -6.35
CA SER A 68 7.88 -3.73 -5.36
C SER A 68 7.90 -4.29 -3.95
N LEU A 69 7.59 -5.58 -3.74
CA LEU A 69 7.68 -6.21 -2.41
C LEU A 69 9.10 -6.14 -1.84
N LYS A 70 10.12 -6.38 -2.66
CA LYS A 70 11.53 -6.27 -2.23
C LYS A 70 11.89 -4.83 -1.87
N ILE A 71 11.46 -3.87 -2.67
CA ILE A 71 11.70 -2.44 -2.44
C ILE A 71 11.03 -1.99 -1.15
N ILE A 72 9.77 -2.37 -0.93
CA ILE A 72 9.03 -2.08 0.31
C ILE A 72 9.77 -2.65 1.52
N ASN A 73 10.15 -3.94 1.48
CA ASN A 73 10.88 -4.57 2.58
C ASN A 73 12.20 -3.85 2.88
N LYS A 74 12.95 -3.49 1.82
CA LYS A 74 14.22 -2.76 1.95
C LYS A 74 14.00 -1.40 2.61
N TYR A 75 13.10 -0.58 2.08
CA TYR A 75 12.89 0.77 2.60
C TYR A 75 12.22 0.79 3.97
N ASN A 76 11.39 -0.19 4.30
CA ASN A 76 10.87 -0.33 5.66
C ASN A 76 11.98 -0.69 6.66
N ALA A 77 12.95 -1.53 6.25
CA ALA A 77 14.10 -1.87 7.09
C ALA A 77 15.11 -0.71 7.25
N GLU A 78 15.22 0.17 6.25
CA GLU A 78 16.21 1.26 6.21
C GLU A 78 15.67 2.62 6.70
N SER A 79 14.38 2.89 6.57
CA SER A 79 13.78 4.18 6.90
C SER A 79 13.46 4.27 8.39
N ASP A 80 13.62 5.44 9.00
CA ASP A 80 13.09 5.72 10.35
C ASP A 80 11.83 6.61 10.33
N SER A 81 11.54 7.23 9.18
CA SER A 81 10.54 8.30 9.05
C SER A 81 9.35 7.96 8.15
N ALA A 82 9.43 6.86 7.41
CA ALA A 82 8.38 6.43 6.49
C ALA A 82 8.05 4.94 6.64
N VAL A 83 6.80 4.62 6.30
CA VAL A 83 6.29 3.25 6.17
C VAL A 83 5.81 3.10 4.74
N PHE A 84 6.27 2.03 4.10
CA PHE A 84 5.93 1.64 2.74
C PHE A 84 5.03 0.41 2.81
N ASP A 85 4.03 0.32 1.95
CA ASP A 85 3.06 -0.77 1.91
C ASP A 85 2.64 -1.02 0.45
N ILE A 86 2.04 -2.17 0.19
CA ILE A 86 1.36 -2.45 -1.06
C ILE A 86 0.26 -1.40 -1.27
N ASN A 87 0.27 -0.77 -2.44
CA ASN A 87 -0.73 0.20 -2.85
C ASN A 87 -1.12 -0.04 -4.31
N TYR A 88 -2.06 0.76 -4.84
CA TYR A 88 -2.58 0.59 -6.20
C TYR A 88 -1.50 0.63 -7.31
N LEU A 89 -0.30 1.16 -7.05
CA LEU A 89 0.81 1.23 -8.01
C LEU A 89 1.83 0.10 -7.82
N ALA A 90 1.59 -0.86 -6.91
CA ALA A 90 2.57 -1.87 -6.55
C ALA A 90 2.96 -2.79 -7.72
N ASP A 91 2.16 -2.90 -8.77
CA ASP A 91 2.47 -3.69 -9.97
C ASP A 91 2.88 -2.84 -11.19
N TYR A 92 3.15 -1.54 -11.02
CA TYR A 92 3.57 -0.70 -12.15
C TYR A 92 4.93 -1.17 -12.69
N THR A 93 4.97 -1.39 -13.99
CA THR A 93 6.20 -1.65 -14.74
C THR A 93 7.07 -0.40 -14.79
N LYS A 94 8.36 -0.57 -15.11
CA LYS A 94 9.27 0.56 -15.27
C LYS A 94 8.78 1.53 -16.36
N GLU A 95 8.29 0.98 -17.46
CA GLU A 95 7.76 1.75 -18.60
C GLU A 95 6.50 2.55 -18.23
N GLU A 96 5.65 2.03 -17.33
CA GLU A 96 4.49 2.76 -16.81
C GLU A 96 4.90 3.85 -15.82
N MET A 97 5.87 3.55 -14.95
CA MET A 97 6.44 4.53 -14.03
C MET A 97 7.04 5.73 -14.78
N GLU A 98 7.77 5.48 -15.88
CA GLU A 98 8.37 6.53 -16.73
C GLU A 98 7.32 7.41 -17.42
N LYS A 99 6.11 6.89 -17.65
CA LYS A 99 4.98 7.64 -18.21
C LYS A 99 4.24 8.47 -17.17
N MET A 100 4.55 8.33 -15.88
CA MET A 100 4.00 9.20 -14.83
C MET A 100 4.64 10.58 -14.94
N HIS A 101 4.09 11.40 -15.82
CA HIS A 101 4.50 12.78 -15.98
C HIS A 101 3.97 13.62 -14.81
N GLY A 102 4.87 14.03 -13.92
CA GLY A 102 4.62 15.07 -12.93
C GLY A 102 4.74 16.46 -13.56
N LEU A 103 5.39 17.38 -12.84
CA LEU A 103 5.64 18.74 -13.30
C LEU A 103 6.51 18.75 -14.57
N ARG A 104 5.98 19.31 -15.66
CA ARG A 104 6.75 19.62 -16.88
C ARG A 104 7.20 21.08 -16.80
N ILE A 105 8.48 21.31 -16.50
CA ILE A 105 9.06 22.66 -16.53
C ILE A 105 9.32 23.04 -17.99
N PRO A 106 8.74 24.15 -18.49
CA PRO A 106 9.08 24.66 -19.82
C PRO A 106 10.57 24.98 -19.88
N THR A 107 11.29 24.44 -20.85
CA THR A 107 12.62 24.90 -21.17
C THR A 107 12.50 26.28 -21.80
N THR A 108 12.54 27.35 -20.99
CA THR A 108 12.83 28.68 -21.52
C THR A 108 14.30 28.69 -21.93
N THR A 109 14.57 28.38 -23.20
CA THR A 109 15.86 28.73 -23.81
C THR A 109 15.97 30.25 -23.71
N PRO A 110 16.94 30.84 -23.00
CA PRO A 110 17.12 32.28 -23.06
C PRO A 110 17.43 32.62 -24.52
N SER A 111 16.56 33.39 -25.15
CA SER A 111 16.86 34.04 -26.42
C SER A 111 18.11 34.87 -26.18
N VAL A 112 19.25 34.41 -26.68
CA VAL A 112 20.46 35.24 -26.73
C VAL A 112 20.15 36.34 -27.74
N VAL A 113 19.75 37.50 -27.23
CA VAL A 113 19.66 38.73 -28.01
C VAL A 113 21.10 39.23 -28.15
N TYR A 114 21.66 39.09 -29.35
CA TYR A 114 22.89 39.78 -29.75
C TYR A 114 22.54 41.19 -30.23
#